data_AF-A0A6P2CZ39-F1
#
_entry.id   AF-A0A6P2CZ39-F1
#
_cell.length_a   1.000
_cell.length_b   1.000
_cell.length_c   1.000
_cell.angle_alpha   90.00
_cell.angle_beta   90.00
_cell.angle_gamma   90.00
#
_symmetry.space_group_name_H-M   'P 1'
#
loop_
_entity.id
_entity.type
_entity.pdbx_description
1 polymer ?
#
loop_
_entity_poly.entity_id
_entity_poly.type
_entity_poly.pdbx_seq_one_letter_code
_entity_poly.pdbx_strand_id
1 'polypeptide(L)'
;MEENGPYVVTGKHNYILRGTTDAIARELGDALVAPIVRFVPEGRIDPPPGHMKFPGTISLSEDTFRRLLTDICASFRPHGFRDIVLVGDSGNQKGMKAVAAELHESVDKWLASQGIKEVDQGLHDSFAVSTTLAAVDPKLIRAKQRQAAKTFSINGVELAPLEKTAEWGKKIINFRAEATAKAIRRAVSEPRP
;
A
#
# COMPACT_ATOMS: atom_id res chain seq x y z
N MET A 1 14.60 -2.85 -17.98
CA MET A 1 15.09 -3.18 -19.34
C MET A 1 16.25 -4.12 -19.12
N GLU A 2 16.11 -5.38 -19.54
CA GLU A 2 17.02 -6.46 -19.19
C GLU A 2 17.54 -7.21 -20.43
N GLU A 3 18.58 -7.99 -20.21
CA GLU A 3 19.05 -9.00 -21.13
C GLU A 3 17.98 -10.06 -21.36
N ASN A 4 17.76 -10.42 -22.63
CA ASN A 4 16.70 -11.33 -23.07
C ASN A 4 17.23 -12.41 -24.02
N GLY A 5 18.51 -12.76 -23.90
CA GLY A 5 19.21 -13.56 -24.89
C GLY A 5 19.39 -12.84 -26.24
N PRO A 6 19.89 -13.57 -27.26
CA PRO A 6 20.36 -12.97 -28.51
C PRO A 6 19.27 -12.60 -29.51
N TYR A 7 18.02 -13.03 -29.30
CA TYR A 7 16.96 -12.94 -30.32
C TYR A 7 15.76 -12.07 -29.93
N VAL A 8 15.76 -11.51 -28.71
CA VAL A 8 14.63 -10.74 -28.17
C VAL A 8 15.11 -9.35 -27.78
N VAL A 9 14.30 -8.35 -28.11
CA VAL A 9 14.59 -6.95 -27.77
C VAL A 9 14.78 -6.76 -26.26
N THR A 10 15.73 -5.92 -25.86
CA THR A 10 16.02 -5.59 -24.44
C THR A 10 14.83 -4.98 -23.68
N GLY A 11 13.87 -4.43 -24.43
CA GLY A 11 12.63 -3.87 -23.91
C GLY A 11 11.44 -4.84 -23.84
N LYS A 12 11.62 -6.17 -23.91
CA LYS A 12 10.51 -7.15 -24.06
C LYS A 12 9.32 -6.87 -23.14
N HIS A 13 9.58 -6.58 -21.86
CA HIS A 13 8.56 -6.32 -20.85
C HIS A 13 7.68 -5.12 -21.18
N ASN A 14 8.24 -4.09 -21.82
CA ASN A 14 7.47 -2.90 -22.19
C ASN A 14 6.47 -3.21 -23.30
N TYR A 15 6.85 -4.07 -24.26
CA TYR A 15 5.97 -4.49 -25.34
C TYR A 15 4.90 -5.45 -24.85
N ILE A 16 5.29 -6.41 -23.98
CA ILE A 16 4.35 -7.32 -23.32
C ILE A 16 3.34 -6.52 -22.50
N LEU A 17 3.79 -5.64 -21.60
CA LEU A 17 2.91 -4.79 -20.79
C LEU A 17 2.01 -3.93 -21.66
N ARG A 18 2.48 -3.38 -22.79
CA ARG A 18 1.63 -2.59 -23.69
C ARG A 18 0.47 -3.41 -24.24
N GLY A 19 0.72 -4.62 -24.71
CA GLY A 19 -0.33 -5.51 -25.21
C GLY A 19 -1.25 -5.99 -24.10
N THR A 20 -0.68 -6.47 -23.00
CA THR A 20 -1.43 -7.03 -21.87
C THR A 20 -2.28 -5.99 -21.16
N THR A 21 -1.76 -4.79 -20.88
CA THR A 21 -2.53 -3.74 -20.20
C THR A 21 -3.59 -3.08 -21.08
N ASP A 22 -3.37 -2.98 -22.40
CA ASP A 22 -4.42 -2.56 -23.34
C ASP A 22 -5.57 -3.56 -23.35
N ALA A 23 -5.26 -4.86 -23.42
CA ALA A 23 -6.27 -5.92 -23.35
C ALA A 23 -7.04 -5.89 -22.02
N ILE A 24 -6.35 -5.77 -20.88
CA ILE A 24 -6.98 -5.65 -19.55
C ILE A 24 -7.90 -4.43 -19.50
N ALA A 25 -7.42 -3.26 -19.95
CA ALA A 25 -8.23 -2.04 -19.88
C ALA A 25 -9.50 -2.12 -20.74
N ARG A 26 -9.43 -2.79 -21.91
CA ARG A 26 -10.59 -3.05 -22.76
C ARG A 26 -11.58 -4.01 -22.11
N GLU A 27 -11.09 -5.07 -21.47
CA GLU A 27 -11.93 -6.04 -20.77
C GLU A 27 -12.66 -5.39 -19.59
N LEU A 28 -11.99 -4.50 -18.84
CA LEU A 28 -12.59 -3.77 -17.72
C LEU A 28 -13.60 -2.71 -18.17
N GLY A 29 -13.40 -2.09 -19.34
CA GLY A 29 -14.32 -1.10 -19.92
C GLY A 29 -14.32 0.27 -19.23
N ASP A 30 -13.75 0.39 -18.03
CA ASP A 30 -13.68 1.63 -17.24
C ASP A 30 -12.26 1.97 -16.73
N ALA A 31 -11.25 1.25 -17.22
CA ALA A 31 -9.86 1.42 -16.80
C ALA A 31 -9.03 2.23 -17.81
N LEU A 32 -8.10 3.03 -17.31
CA LEU A 32 -7.09 3.74 -18.10
C LEU A 32 -5.71 3.14 -17.86
N VAL A 33 -4.91 3.03 -18.93
CA VAL A 33 -3.51 2.61 -18.87
C VAL A 33 -2.61 3.83 -18.69
N ALA A 34 -1.99 3.97 -17.52
CA ALA A 34 -0.96 4.97 -17.29
C ALA A 34 0.30 4.69 -18.13
N PRO A 35 1.17 5.69 -18.38
CA PRO A 35 2.44 5.46 -19.06
C PRO A 35 3.28 4.35 -18.40
N ILE A 36 3.81 3.43 -19.22
CA ILE A 36 4.63 2.30 -18.74
C ILE A 36 5.96 2.82 -18.17
N VAL A 37 6.27 2.43 -16.92
CA VAL A 37 7.57 2.64 -16.30
C VAL A 37 8.58 1.65 -16.89
N ARG A 38 9.49 2.17 -17.73
CA ARG A 38 10.37 1.34 -18.58
C ARG A 38 11.62 0.81 -17.86
N PHE A 39 11.99 1.43 -16.75
CA PHE A 39 13.20 1.12 -16.00
C PHE A 39 12.83 0.59 -14.62
N VAL A 40 13.46 -0.51 -14.25
CA VAL A 40 13.20 -1.28 -13.04
C VAL A 40 14.54 -1.77 -12.49
N PRO A 41 14.58 -2.31 -11.26
CA PRO A 41 15.78 -2.97 -10.74
C PRO A 41 16.16 -4.22 -11.56
N GLU A 42 17.37 -4.23 -12.12
CA GLU A 42 17.94 -5.36 -12.89
C GLU A 42 19.25 -5.87 -12.29
N GLY A 43 19.61 -5.39 -11.09
CA GLY A 43 20.87 -5.67 -10.39
C GLY A 43 21.60 -4.39 -9.97
N ARG A 44 22.62 -4.53 -9.11
CA ARG A 44 23.47 -3.39 -8.69
C ARG A 44 24.30 -2.87 -9.89
N ILE A 45 24.54 -1.57 -9.91
CA ILE A 45 25.26 -0.91 -11.02
C ILE A 45 26.76 -1.22 -10.97
N ASP A 46 27.35 -1.23 -9.78
CA ASP A 46 28.78 -1.48 -9.58
C ASP A 46 29.05 -2.36 -8.33
N PRO A 47 29.88 -3.41 -8.42
CA PRO A 47 30.28 -4.09 -9.66
C PRO A 47 29.08 -4.84 -10.26
N PRO A 48 28.86 -4.84 -11.58
CA PRO A 48 27.62 -5.34 -12.18
C PRO A 48 27.47 -6.88 -12.05
N PRO A 49 26.39 -7.38 -11.40
CA PRO A 49 26.02 -8.78 -11.40
C PRO A 49 24.86 -9.04 -12.38
N GLY A 50 24.54 -10.31 -12.64
CA GLY A 50 23.31 -10.69 -13.35
C GLY A 50 23.14 -9.99 -14.69
N HIS A 51 21.93 -9.47 -14.94
CA HIS A 51 21.57 -8.79 -16.20
C HIS A 51 22.42 -7.55 -16.48
N MET A 52 22.94 -6.87 -15.45
CA MET A 52 23.82 -5.69 -15.61
C MET A 52 25.19 -6.02 -16.22
N LYS A 53 25.56 -7.31 -16.36
CA LYS A 53 26.77 -7.72 -17.09
C LYS A 53 26.63 -7.58 -18.60
N PHE A 54 25.40 -7.46 -19.11
CA PHE A 54 25.11 -7.49 -20.53
C PHE A 54 24.84 -6.08 -21.07
N PRO A 55 25.48 -5.67 -22.19
CA PRO A 55 25.26 -4.36 -22.79
C PRO A 55 23.78 -4.12 -23.13
N GLY A 56 23.27 -2.94 -22.77
CA GLY A 56 21.89 -2.53 -23.04
C GLY A 56 20.92 -2.72 -21.86
N THR A 57 21.31 -3.44 -20.81
CA THR A 57 20.58 -3.46 -19.53
C THR A 57 20.68 -2.11 -18.84
N ILE A 58 19.55 -1.58 -18.37
CA ILE A 58 19.48 -0.33 -17.59
C ILE A 58 18.75 -0.66 -16.28
N SER A 59 19.48 -0.57 -15.16
CA SER A 59 18.95 -0.83 -13.82
C SER A 59 18.71 0.45 -13.04
N LEU A 60 17.60 0.51 -12.31
CA LEU A 60 17.40 1.45 -11.21
C LEU A 60 17.82 0.81 -9.88
N SER A 61 18.23 1.64 -8.91
CA SER A 61 18.24 1.16 -7.53
C SER A 61 16.81 0.86 -7.08
N GLU A 62 16.67 -0.07 -6.12
CA GLU A 62 15.38 -0.39 -5.52
C GLU A 62 14.72 0.87 -4.89
N ASP A 63 15.52 1.73 -4.25
CA ASP A 63 15.04 2.98 -3.65
C ASP A 63 14.48 3.95 -4.71
N THR A 64 15.25 4.20 -5.78
CA THR A 64 14.80 5.07 -6.87
C THR A 64 13.54 4.54 -7.53
N PHE A 65 13.45 3.22 -7.75
CA PHE A 65 12.26 2.60 -8.32
C PHE A 65 11.03 2.81 -7.44
N ARG A 66 11.16 2.59 -6.13
CA ARG A 66 10.04 2.80 -5.19
C ARG A 66 9.61 4.25 -5.13
N ARG A 67 10.55 5.20 -5.02
CA ARG A 67 10.25 6.63 -4.99
C ARG A 67 9.54 7.09 -6.26
N LEU A 68 10.01 6.63 -7.42
CA LEU A 68 9.35 6.89 -8.71
C LEU A 68 7.90 6.40 -8.72
N LEU A 69 7.66 5.14 -8.32
CA LEU A 69 6.29 4.60 -8.29
C LEU A 69 5.41 5.33 -7.28
N THR A 70 5.95 5.69 -6.12
CA THR A 70 5.25 6.45 -5.08
C THR A 70 4.76 7.80 -5.63
N ASP A 71 5.65 8.56 -6.27
CA ASP A 71 5.31 9.87 -6.82
C ASP A 71 4.30 9.78 -7.97
N ILE A 72 4.42 8.78 -8.85
CA ILE A 72 3.45 8.52 -9.92
C ILE A 72 2.07 8.23 -9.33
N CYS A 73 1.98 7.30 -8.38
CA CYS A 73 0.70 6.95 -7.75
C CYS A 73 0.10 8.11 -6.97
N ALA A 74 0.93 8.89 -6.25
CA ALA A 74 0.49 10.07 -5.52
C ALA A 74 -0.07 11.14 -6.46
N SER A 75 0.52 11.30 -7.65
CA SER A 75 0.09 12.28 -8.65
C SER A 75 -1.29 11.99 -9.24
N PHE A 76 -1.75 10.74 -9.23
CA PHE A 76 -3.09 10.41 -9.70
C PHE A 76 -4.19 10.74 -8.69
N ARG A 77 -3.87 10.79 -7.39
CA ARG A 77 -4.89 11.03 -6.34
C ARG A 77 -5.60 12.38 -6.46
N PRO A 78 -4.91 13.53 -6.67
CA PRO A 78 -5.56 14.82 -6.86
C PRO A 78 -6.50 14.87 -8.06
N HIS A 79 -6.30 13.99 -9.05
CA HIS A 79 -7.14 13.89 -10.25
C HIS A 79 -8.34 12.95 -10.06
N GLY A 80 -8.61 12.49 -8.83
CA GLY A 80 -9.78 11.70 -8.50
C GLY A 80 -9.61 10.18 -8.66
N PHE A 81 -8.44 9.69 -9.09
CA PHE A 81 -8.17 8.25 -9.14
C PHE A 81 -8.06 7.68 -7.72
N ARG A 82 -8.92 6.71 -7.40
CA ARG A 82 -8.96 6.03 -6.09
C ARG A 82 -8.44 4.60 -6.13
N ASP A 83 -8.22 4.08 -7.34
CA ASP A 83 -8.04 2.68 -7.63
C ASP A 83 -6.85 2.52 -8.58
N ILE A 84 -5.65 2.46 -8.01
CA ILE A 84 -4.39 2.39 -8.76
C ILE A 84 -3.83 0.97 -8.60
N VAL A 85 -3.62 0.27 -9.71
CA VAL A 85 -3.08 -1.09 -9.73
C VAL A 85 -1.73 -1.06 -10.43
N LEU A 86 -0.72 -1.62 -9.75
CA LEU A 86 0.62 -1.78 -10.30
C LEU A 86 0.71 -3.16 -10.96
N VAL A 87 0.86 -3.19 -12.28
CA VAL A 87 1.01 -4.41 -13.09
C VAL A 87 2.47 -4.55 -13.51
N GLY A 88 3.05 -5.74 -13.32
CA GLY A 88 4.46 -6.00 -13.56
C GLY A 88 4.67 -7.33 -14.26
N ASP A 89 5.56 -7.34 -15.25
CA ASP A 89 5.91 -8.51 -16.07
C ASP A 89 7.29 -9.10 -15.72
N SER A 90 8.22 -8.26 -15.24
CA SER A 90 9.56 -8.65 -14.74
C SER A 90 9.55 -9.00 -13.24
N GLY A 91 10.63 -9.55 -12.68
CA GLY A 91 10.78 -9.94 -11.25
C GLY A 91 10.73 -8.82 -10.18
N ASN A 92 10.19 -7.64 -10.51
CA ASN A 92 10.20 -6.42 -9.70
C ASN A 92 8.98 -6.23 -8.80
N GLN A 93 8.15 -7.26 -8.66
CA GLN A 93 6.91 -7.20 -7.89
C GLN A 93 7.13 -6.93 -6.40
N LYS A 94 8.31 -7.25 -5.84
CA LYS A 94 8.62 -6.96 -4.43
C LYS A 94 8.59 -5.47 -4.13
N GLY A 95 9.25 -4.66 -4.96
CA GLY A 95 9.26 -3.20 -4.82
C GLY A 95 7.87 -2.60 -5.04
N MET A 96 7.16 -3.07 -6.06
CA MET A 96 5.79 -2.65 -6.35
C MET A 96 4.83 -2.96 -5.19
N LYS A 97 4.94 -4.16 -4.58
CA LYS A 97 4.13 -4.56 -3.42
C LYS A 97 4.42 -3.69 -2.21
N ALA A 98 5.69 -3.32 -1.98
CA ALA A 98 6.06 -2.41 -0.91
C ALA A 98 5.42 -1.02 -1.11
N VAL A 99 5.49 -0.46 -2.32
CA VAL A 99 4.85 0.82 -2.66
C VAL A 99 3.34 0.74 -2.52
N ALA A 100 2.72 -0.32 -3.04
CA ALA A 100 1.27 -0.53 -2.92
C ALA A 100 0.84 -0.63 -1.44
N ALA A 101 1.59 -1.33 -0.60
CA ALA A 101 1.32 -1.44 0.83
C ALA A 101 1.51 -0.11 1.57
N GLU A 102 2.54 0.66 1.22
CA GLU A 102 2.78 1.97 1.79
C GLU A 102 1.69 2.97 1.39
N LEU A 103 1.26 2.95 0.14
CA LEU A 103 0.21 3.82 -0.37
C LEU A 103 -1.19 3.34 0.02
N HIS A 104 -1.36 2.07 0.34
CA HIS A 104 -2.61 1.59 0.88
C HIS A 104 -2.96 2.38 2.15
N GLU A 105 -4.23 2.69 2.29
CA GLU A 105 -4.74 3.53 3.37
C GLU A 105 -4.56 2.79 4.70
N SER A 106 -3.43 3.01 5.37
CA SER A 106 -3.15 2.40 6.67
C SER A 106 -3.96 3.12 7.75
N VAL A 107 -4.46 2.35 8.72
CA VAL A 107 -5.17 2.93 9.88
C VAL A 107 -4.27 3.93 10.60
N ASP A 108 -2.96 3.68 10.69
CA ASP A 108 -2.03 4.58 11.36
C ASP A 108 -1.86 5.91 10.60
N LYS A 109 -1.78 5.87 9.26
CA LYS A 109 -1.74 7.09 8.43
C LYS A 109 -3.07 7.84 8.50
N TRP A 110 -4.19 7.13 8.48
CA TRP A 110 -5.50 7.73 8.67
C TRP A 110 -5.61 8.38 10.06
N LEU A 111 -5.24 7.70 11.14
CA LEU A 111 -5.20 8.24 12.50
C LEU A 111 -4.32 9.48 12.61
N ALA A 112 -3.11 9.46 12.01
CA ALA A 112 -2.23 10.62 11.94
C ALA A 112 -2.88 11.81 11.22
N SER A 113 -3.61 11.56 10.12
CA SER A 113 -4.38 12.60 9.42
C SER A 113 -5.52 13.19 10.27
N GLN A 114 -6.02 12.42 11.24
CA GLN A 114 -7.02 12.87 12.20
C GLN A 114 -6.41 13.49 13.47
N GLY A 115 -5.09 13.69 13.51
CA GLY A 115 -4.38 14.32 14.62
C GLY A 115 -3.92 13.37 15.73
N ILE A 116 -4.13 12.05 15.58
CA ILE A 116 -3.67 11.06 16.55
C ILE A 116 -2.21 10.69 16.22
N LYS A 117 -1.28 11.05 17.13
CA LYS A 117 0.15 10.77 17.00
C LYS A 117 0.59 9.85 18.12
N GLU A 118 1.00 8.64 17.76
CA GLU A 118 1.52 7.66 18.70
C GLU A 118 3.04 7.76 18.86
N VAL A 119 3.53 7.55 20.08
CA VAL A 119 4.95 7.39 20.42
C VAL A 119 5.15 5.96 20.89
N ASP A 120 6.08 5.24 20.24
CA ASP A 120 6.39 3.86 20.63
C ASP A 120 6.88 3.81 22.09
N GLN A 121 6.23 2.99 22.89
CA GLN A 121 6.55 2.75 24.30
C GLN A 121 6.95 1.30 24.57
N GLY A 122 7.27 0.52 23.51
CA GLY A 122 7.76 -0.86 23.61
C GLY A 122 6.67 -1.90 23.93
N LEU A 123 5.40 -1.58 23.68
CA LEU A 123 4.26 -2.47 23.93
C LEU A 123 3.63 -2.95 22.62
N HIS A 124 3.22 -4.21 22.57
CA HIS A 124 2.45 -4.77 21.45
C HIS A 124 0.95 -4.45 21.60
N ASP A 125 0.64 -3.15 21.65
CA ASP A 125 -0.69 -2.56 21.65
C ASP A 125 -0.61 -1.18 20.98
N SER A 126 -1.74 -0.66 20.51
CA SER A 126 -1.82 0.67 19.92
C SER A 126 -3.16 1.34 20.19
N PHE A 127 -3.24 2.64 19.93
CA PHE A 127 -4.48 3.39 19.99
C PHE A 127 -5.54 2.73 19.09
N ALA A 128 -5.15 2.31 17.88
CA ALA A 128 -6.04 1.63 16.96
C ALA A 128 -6.61 0.33 17.52
N VAL A 129 -5.78 -0.48 18.20
CA VAL A 129 -6.19 -1.76 18.79
C VAL A 129 -7.09 -1.53 20.00
N SER A 130 -6.65 -0.75 20.97
CA SER A 130 -7.40 -0.46 22.19
C SER A 130 -8.78 0.17 21.88
N THR A 131 -8.85 1.14 20.97
CA THR A 131 -10.13 1.76 20.59
C THR A 131 -11.05 0.79 19.85
N THR A 132 -10.52 -0.02 18.93
CA THR A 132 -11.31 -1.06 18.22
C THR A 132 -11.89 -2.07 19.20
N LEU A 133 -11.08 -2.56 20.15
CA LEU A 133 -11.57 -3.46 21.20
C LEU A 133 -12.65 -2.80 22.05
N ALA A 134 -12.50 -1.52 22.41
CA ALA A 134 -13.51 -0.80 23.17
C ALA A 134 -14.84 -0.64 22.41
N ALA A 135 -14.79 -0.51 21.08
CA ALA A 135 -15.98 -0.48 20.24
C ALA A 135 -16.70 -1.83 20.16
N VAL A 136 -15.96 -2.94 20.23
CA VAL A 136 -16.51 -4.30 20.24
C VAL A 136 -17.08 -4.65 21.61
N ASP A 137 -16.26 -4.54 22.66
CA ASP A 137 -16.67 -4.67 24.05
C ASP A 137 -15.72 -3.84 24.95
N PRO A 138 -16.22 -2.77 25.59
CA PRO A 138 -15.41 -1.89 26.44
C PRO A 138 -14.74 -2.61 27.63
N LYS A 139 -15.22 -3.81 28.02
CA LYS A 139 -14.59 -4.59 29.09
C LYS A 139 -13.24 -5.18 28.67
N LEU A 140 -13.00 -5.37 27.36
CA LEU A 140 -11.78 -5.97 26.83
C LEU A 140 -10.53 -5.13 27.09
N ILE A 141 -10.68 -3.82 27.31
CA ILE A 141 -9.54 -2.93 27.59
C ILE A 141 -9.35 -2.62 29.07
N ARG A 142 -10.15 -3.23 29.97
CA ARG A 142 -10.02 -3.09 31.43
C ARG A 142 -9.95 -1.63 31.89
N ALA A 143 -10.82 -0.78 31.32
CA ALA A 143 -10.77 0.67 31.48
C ALA A 143 -10.75 1.12 32.96
N LYS A 144 -11.61 0.54 33.80
CA LYS A 144 -11.68 0.86 35.24
C LYS A 144 -10.34 0.59 35.94
N GLN A 145 -9.70 -0.55 35.64
CA GLN A 145 -8.42 -0.93 36.24
C GLN A 145 -7.29 -0.03 35.74
N ARG A 146 -7.25 0.27 34.44
CA ARG A 146 -6.26 1.19 33.87
C ARG A 146 -6.42 2.62 34.42
N GLN A 147 -7.65 3.09 34.61
CA GLN A 147 -7.92 4.40 35.22
C GLN A 147 -7.49 4.45 36.68
N ALA A 148 -7.83 3.43 37.48
CA ALA A 148 -7.41 3.33 38.88
C ALA A 148 -5.87 3.27 39.01
N ALA A 149 -5.20 2.61 38.07
CA ALA A 149 -3.73 2.53 37.99
C ALA A 149 -3.08 3.76 37.32
N LYS A 150 -3.86 4.74 36.85
CA LYS A 150 -3.37 5.91 36.08
C LYS A 150 -2.59 5.53 34.80
N THR A 151 -3.00 4.45 34.16
CA THR A 151 -2.42 3.89 32.90
C THR A 151 -3.46 3.81 31.78
N PHE A 152 -4.49 4.66 31.80
CA PHE A 152 -5.53 4.70 30.77
C PHE A 152 -5.12 5.53 29.54
N SER A 153 -3.97 5.17 28.99
CA SER A 153 -3.35 5.71 27.79
C SER A 153 -2.59 4.60 27.07
N ILE A 154 -2.32 4.77 25.78
CA ILE A 154 -1.45 3.90 25.00
C ILE A 154 -0.66 4.73 23.99
N ASN A 155 0.64 4.45 23.87
CA ASN A 155 1.60 5.09 22.97
C ASN A 155 1.53 6.62 23.01
N GLY A 156 1.46 7.19 24.22
CA GLY A 156 1.35 8.63 24.42
C GLY A 156 -0.03 9.24 24.16
N VAL A 157 -1.05 8.44 23.81
CA VAL A 157 -2.42 8.91 23.55
C VAL A 157 -3.36 8.53 24.71
N GLU A 158 -4.12 9.50 25.21
CA GLU A 158 -5.11 9.27 26.27
C GLU A 158 -6.34 8.51 25.73
N LEU A 159 -6.82 7.53 26.49
CA LEU A 159 -8.01 6.74 26.15
C LEU A 159 -9.27 7.19 26.91
N ALA A 160 -9.17 8.22 27.75
CA ALA A 160 -10.31 8.82 28.43
C ALA A 160 -11.02 9.85 27.53
N PRO A 161 -12.36 9.96 27.63
CA PRO A 161 -13.28 9.03 28.29
C PRO A 161 -13.52 7.77 27.45
N LEU A 162 -13.95 6.68 28.10
CA LEU A 162 -14.12 5.36 27.47
C LEU A 162 -15.09 5.40 26.28
N GLU A 163 -16.13 6.22 26.36
CA GLU A 163 -17.12 6.43 25.32
C GLU A 163 -16.48 6.99 24.05
N LYS A 164 -15.55 7.96 24.19
CA LYS A 164 -14.80 8.52 23.06
C LYS A 164 -13.81 7.51 22.48
N THR A 165 -13.20 6.68 23.31
CA THR A 165 -12.36 5.57 22.84
C THR A 165 -13.16 4.56 22.03
N ALA A 166 -14.38 4.21 22.44
CA ALA A 166 -15.26 3.35 21.66
C ALA A 166 -15.75 4.03 20.36
N GLU A 167 -16.02 5.34 20.38
CA GLU A 167 -16.34 6.10 19.15
C GLU A 167 -15.20 6.05 18.13
N TRP A 168 -13.96 6.22 18.57
CA TRP A 168 -12.78 6.07 17.71
C TRP A 168 -12.68 4.67 17.10
N GLY A 169 -12.93 3.63 17.90
CA GLY A 169 -12.93 2.26 17.40
C GLY A 169 -13.95 2.03 16.30
N LYS A 170 -15.17 2.60 16.43
CA LYS A 170 -16.18 2.54 15.38
C LYS A 170 -15.72 3.21 14.08
N LYS A 171 -15.06 4.37 14.17
CA LYS A 171 -14.52 5.05 12.99
C LYS A 171 -13.45 4.21 12.28
N ILE A 172 -12.55 3.58 13.04
CA ILE A 172 -11.51 2.68 12.49
C ILE A 172 -12.14 1.45 11.83
N ILE A 173 -13.13 0.83 12.48
CA ILE A 173 -13.87 -0.31 11.93
C ILE A 173 -14.52 0.08 10.60
N ASN A 174 -15.20 1.23 10.55
CA ASN A 174 -15.86 1.71 9.33
C ASN A 174 -14.84 2.00 8.23
N PHE A 175 -13.75 2.70 8.53
CA PHE A 175 -12.68 2.97 7.57
C PHE A 175 -12.13 1.67 6.95
N ARG A 176 -11.82 0.67 7.78
CA ARG A 176 -11.38 -0.66 7.32
C ARG A 176 -12.45 -1.35 6.48
N ALA A 177 -13.70 -1.33 6.94
CA ALA A 177 -14.82 -1.98 6.27
C ALA A 177 -15.08 -1.34 4.90
N GLU A 178 -15.04 -0.02 4.79
CA GLU A 178 -15.21 0.72 3.54
C GLU A 178 -14.08 0.42 2.56
N ALA A 179 -12.82 0.53 3.00
CA ALA A 179 -11.66 0.19 2.17
C ALA A 179 -11.73 -1.25 1.65
N THR A 180 -12.09 -2.20 2.53
CA THR A 180 -12.20 -3.62 2.20
C THR A 180 -13.38 -3.90 1.29
N ALA A 181 -14.58 -3.38 1.60
CA ALA A 181 -15.78 -3.57 0.80
C ALA A 181 -15.62 -2.96 -0.60
N LYS A 182 -14.93 -1.82 -0.71
CA LYS A 182 -14.58 -1.22 -2.00
C LYS A 182 -13.67 -2.15 -2.81
N ALA A 183 -12.63 -2.70 -2.17
CA ALA A 183 -11.73 -3.67 -2.82
C ALA A 183 -12.47 -4.95 -3.26
N ILE A 184 -13.37 -5.49 -2.41
CA ILE A 184 -14.18 -6.68 -2.73
C ILE A 184 -15.15 -6.39 -3.85
N ARG A 185 -15.92 -5.29 -3.79
CA ARG A 185 -16.89 -4.94 -4.85
C ARG A 185 -16.19 -4.81 -6.19
N ARG A 186 -15.03 -4.16 -6.22
CA ARG A 186 -14.19 -4.07 -7.41
C ARG A 186 -13.82 -5.44 -7.96
N ALA A 187 -13.43 -6.38 -7.10
CA ALA A 187 -13.08 -7.74 -7.51
C ALA A 187 -14.28 -8.63 -7.89
N VAL A 188 -15.51 -8.26 -7.50
CA VAL A 188 -16.73 -9.07 -7.68
C VAL A 188 -17.66 -8.49 -8.75
N SER A 189 -17.58 -7.19 -9.07
CA SER A 189 -18.37 -6.54 -10.13
C SER A 189 -17.87 -6.86 -11.54
N GLU A 190 -16.74 -7.54 -11.68
CA GLU A 190 -16.31 -8.14 -12.94
C GLU A 190 -17.16 -9.39 -13.22
N PRO A 191 -17.76 -9.54 -14.42
CA PRO A 191 -18.31 -10.82 -14.84
C PRO A 191 -17.19 -11.85 -14.80
N ARG A 192 -17.39 -12.95 -14.06
CA ARG A 192 -16.53 -14.13 -14.23
C ARG A 192 -16.79 -14.74 -15.61
N PRO A 193 -15.76 -15.27 -16.30
CA PRO A 193 -15.89 -15.85 -17.64
C PRO A 193 -16.94 -16.96 -17.71
#